data_AF-A0A840SGJ9-F1
#
_entry.id   AF-A0A840SGJ9-F1
#
_cell.length_a   1.000
_cell.length_b   1.000
_cell.length_c   1.000
_cell.angle_alpha   90.00
_cell.angle_beta   90.00
_cell.angle_gamma   90.00
#
_symmetry.space_group_name_H-M   'P 1'
#
loop_
_entity.id
_entity.type
_entity.pdbx_description
1 polymer ?
#
loop_
_entity_poly.entity_id
_entity_poly.type
_entity_poly.pdbx_seq_one_letter_code
_entity_poly.pdbx_strand_id
1 'polypeptide(L)'
;MFNIKHPECTLDFSSCQPLDNYVKFISLVEEEKSSGASDFMTRAVLKAQKQNLLPDYLRRKASEVISMVFNEYDYETDIQVKTEEAERRGHAAGLEEGTRNARVETAEILLKEGVSVQTIMKSTGLSEEEILKIK
;
A
#
# COMPACT_ATOMS: atom_id res chain seq x y z
N MET A 1 16.38 -9.07 -19.72
CA MET A 1 16.16 -8.22 -18.54
C MET A 1 17.14 -8.72 -17.48
N PHE A 2 18.15 -7.94 -17.11
CA PHE A 2 19.17 -8.38 -16.14
C PHE A 2 18.65 -8.18 -14.72
N ASN A 3 18.56 -9.26 -13.95
CA ASN A 3 18.14 -9.24 -12.55
C ASN A 3 19.37 -9.28 -11.65
N ILE A 4 19.59 -8.20 -10.91
CA ILE A 4 20.78 -7.95 -10.06
C ILE A 4 20.72 -8.76 -8.75
N LYS A 5 19.62 -9.45 -8.46
CA LYS A 5 19.44 -10.24 -7.22
C LYS A 5 19.95 -11.70 -7.29
N HIS A 6 20.51 -12.16 -8.41
CA HIS A 6 20.99 -13.55 -8.51
C HIS A 6 22.48 -13.67 -8.17
N PRO A 7 22.86 -14.48 -7.16
CA PRO A 7 24.25 -14.67 -6.72
C PRO A 7 25.13 -15.42 -7.72
N GLU A 8 24.54 -16.03 -8.75
CA GLU A 8 25.23 -16.76 -9.83
C GLU A 8 25.81 -15.84 -10.92
N CYS A 9 25.61 -14.53 -10.81
CA CYS A 9 26.07 -13.56 -11.79
C CYS A 9 27.46 -13.04 -11.42
N THR A 10 28.51 -13.66 -11.95
CA THR A 10 29.84 -13.06 -12.09
C THR A 10 29.80 -11.98 -13.18
N LEU A 11 28.96 -10.96 -12.99
CA LEU A 11 28.84 -9.84 -13.90
C LEU A 11 30.07 -8.94 -13.71
N ASP A 12 31.05 -9.11 -14.59
CA ASP A 12 32.21 -8.24 -14.68
C ASP A 12 31.81 -6.89 -15.30
N PHE A 13 31.53 -5.93 -14.44
CA PHE A 13 31.26 -4.54 -14.83
C PHE A 13 32.52 -3.67 -14.80
N SER A 14 33.73 -4.24 -14.83
CA SER A 14 34.99 -3.48 -14.85
C SER A 14 35.06 -2.44 -15.99
N SER A 15 34.28 -2.64 -17.05
CA SER A 15 34.13 -1.71 -18.16
C SER A 15 33.28 -0.46 -17.85
N CYS A 16 32.47 -0.47 -16.78
CA CYS A 16 31.56 0.60 -16.38
C CYS A 16 31.72 0.92 -14.89
N GLN A 17 32.58 1.91 -14.59
CA GLN A 17 32.91 2.31 -13.22
C GLN A 17 31.68 2.67 -12.34
N PRO A 18 30.64 3.38 -12.83
CA PRO A 18 29.44 3.62 -12.01
C PRO A 18 28.71 2.35 -11.58
N LEU A 19 28.61 1.36 -12.48
CA LEU A 19 27.90 0.12 -12.22
C LEU A 19 28.71 -0.85 -11.37
N ASP A 20 30.02 -0.91 -11.59
CA ASP A 20 30.98 -1.62 -10.73
C ASP A 20 30.94 -1.08 -9.29
N ASN A 21 30.96 0.25 -9.13
CA ASN A 21 30.81 0.90 -7.83
C ASN A 21 29.47 0.56 -7.15
N TYR A 22 28.39 0.47 -7.92
CA TYR A 22 27.08 0.09 -7.40
C TYR A 22 27.07 -1.37 -6.91
N VAL A 23 27.60 -2.31 -7.69
CA VAL A 23 27.67 -3.73 -7.27
C VAL A 23 28.50 -3.88 -6.01
N LYS A 24 29.67 -3.23 -5.94
CA LYS A 24 30.51 -3.22 -4.72
C LYS A 24 29.77 -2.63 -3.52
N PHE A 25 29.00 -1.57 -3.72
CA PHE A 25 28.18 -0.99 -2.67
C PHE A 25 27.11 -1.97 -2.16
N ILE A 26 26.42 -2.68 -3.04
CA ILE A 26 25.44 -3.71 -2.64
C ILE A 26 26.11 -4.82 -1.84
N SER A 27 27.29 -5.28 -2.25
CA SER A 27 28.05 -6.28 -1.48
C SER A 27 28.38 -5.81 -0.06
N LEU A 28 28.73 -4.53 0.13
CA LEU A 28 28.97 -3.95 1.46
C LEU A 28 27.69 -3.90 2.31
N VAL A 29 26.54 -3.59 1.70
CA VAL A 29 25.25 -3.56 2.39
C VAL A 29 24.86 -4.95 2.87
N GLU A 30 25.02 -5.98 2.04
CA GLU A 30 24.72 -7.38 2.40
C GLU A 30 25.66 -7.93 3.49
N GLU A 31 26.95 -7.57 3.42
CA GLU A 31 27.94 -7.90 4.47
C GLU A 31 27.53 -7.31 5.82
N GLU A 32 27.23 -6.00 5.85
CA GLU A 32 26.83 -5.32 7.07
C GLU A 32 25.46 -5.80 7.57
N LYS A 33 24.50 -6.06 6.67
CA LYS A 33 23.18 -6.59 7.03
C LYS A 33 23.29 -7.96 7.69
N SER A 34 24.20 -8.82 7.20
CA SER A 34 24.47 -10.14 7.77
C SER A 34 25.04 -10.08 9.20
N SER A 35 25.61 -8.94 9.61
CA SER A 35 26.08 -8.73 10.98
C SER A 35 24.95 -8.55 12.01
N GLY A 36 23.72 -8.28 11.55
CA GLY A 36 22.55 -8.06 12.40
C GLY A 36 22.55 -6.72 13.15
N ALA A 37 23.48 -5.81 12.86
CA ALA A 37 23.57 -4.51 13.51
C ALA A 37 22.45 -3.58 13.01
N SER A 38 21.74 -2.91 13.92
CA SER A 38 20.66 -1.96 13.54
C SER A 38 21.19 -0.78 12.70
N ASP A 39 22.47 -0.43 12.82
CA ASP A 39 23.15 0.62 12.07
C ASP A 39 23.89 0.12 10.82
N PHE A 40 23.60 -1.10 10.34
CA PHE A 40 24.28 -1.74 9.21
C PHE A 40 24.37 -0.84 7.98
N MET A 41 23.31 -0.08 7.68
CA MET A 41 23.29 0.79 6.50
C MET A 41 24.19 2.01 6.65
N THR A 42 24.24 2.59 7.85
CA THR A 42 25.17 3.68 8.17
C THR A 42 26.62 3.19 8.03
N ARG A 43 26.92 1.97 8.48
CA ARG A 43 28.25 1.35 8.33
C ARG A 43 28.60 1.09 6.88
N ALA A 44 27.67 0.57 6.09
CA ALA A 44 27.86 0.32 4.66
C ALA A 44 28.16 1.62 3.90
N VAL A 45 27.43 2.71 4.17
CA VAL A 45 27.68 4.03 3.57
C VAL A 45 29.05 4.57 3.97
N LEU A 46 29.44 4.46 5.25
CA LEU A 46 30.77 4.88 5.72
C LEU A 46 31.91 4.07 5.06
N LYS A 47 31.74 2.75 4.92
CA LYS A 47 32.70 1.89 4.20
C LYS A 47 32.79 2.28 2.72
N ALA A 48 31.66 2.53 2.07
CA ALA A 48 31.60 2.93 0.66
C ALA A 48 32.29 4.27 0.40
N GLN A 49 32.10 5.27 1.28
CA GLN A 49 32.79 6.55 1.21
C GLN A 49 34.31 6.38 1.38
N LYS A 50 34.77 5.54 2.32
CA LYS A 50 36.20 5.24 2.52
C LYS A 50 36.83 4.57 1.29
N GLN A 51 36.07 3.72 0.60
CA GLN A 51 36.50 3.03 -0.62
C GLN A 51 36.29 3.87 -1.89
N ASN A 52 35.85 5.12 -1.77
CA ASN A 52 35.54 6.02 -2.88
C ASN A 52 34.53 5.44 -3.89
N LEU A 53 33.56 4.67 -3.40
CA LEU A 53 32.46 4.13 -4.18
C LEU A 53 31.35 5.18 -4.30
N LEU A 54 30.79 5.32 -5.50
CA LEU A 54 29.67 6.24 -5.77
C LEU A 54 29.88 7.66 -5.18
N PRO A 55 31.06 8.29 -5.34
CA PRO A 55 31.45 9.45 -4.54
C PRO A 55 30.52 10.66 -4.71
N ASP A 56 30.16 11.00 -5.96
CA ASP A 56 29.25 12.12 -6.24
C ASP A 56 27.82 11.84 -5.77
N TYR A 57 27.39 10.59 -5.85
CA TYR A 57 26.06 10.16 -5.48
C TYR A 57 25.90 10.16 -3.95
N LEU A 58 26.77 9.45 -3.23
CA LEU A 58 26.72 9.39 -1.77
C LEU A 58 26.97 10.75 -1.12
N ARG A 59 27.82 11.61 -1.71
CA ARG A 59 27.99 12.99 -1.24
C ARG A 59 26.67 13.78 -1.21
N ARG A 60 25.79 13.56 -2.20
CA ARG A 60 24.52 14.28 -2.32
C ARG A 60 23.35 13.58 -1.63
N LYS A 61 23.40 12.25 -1.55
CA LYS A 61 22.25 11.40 -1.21
C LYS A 61 22.47 10.44 -0.05
N ALA A 62 23.60 10.49 0.66
CA ALA A 62 23.87 9.59 1.79
C ALA A 62 22.74 9.56 2.83
N SER A 63 22.24 10.73 3.25
CA SER A 63 21.13 10.81 4.22
C SER A 63 19.83 10.19 3.70
N GLU A 64 19.56 10.33 2.40
CA GLU A 64 18.38 9.72 1.76
C GLU A 64 18.55 8.21 1.62
N VAL A 65 19.74 7.73 1.25
CA VAL A 65 20.05 6.30 1.17
C VAL A 65 19.94 5.63 2.54
N ILE A 66 20.44 6.29 3.59
CA ILE A 66 20.29 5.82 4.98
C ILE A 66 18.80 5.83 5.35
N SER A 67 18.09 6.95 5.15
CA SER A 67 16.68 7.07 5.53
C SER A 67 15.75 6.14 4.74
N MET A 68 16.01 5.88 3.46
CA MET A 68 15.21 5.01 2.59
C MET A 68 15.26 3.56 3.06
N VAL A 69 16.41 3.13 3.59
CA VAL A 69 16.57 1.77 4.14
C VAL A 69 16.07 1.70 5.58
N PHE A 70 16.23 2.74 6.40
CA PHE A 70 15.64 2.74 7.75
C PHE A 70 14.11 2.79 7.74
N ASN A 71 13.52 3.44 6.73
CA ASN A 71 12.09 3.45 6.48
C ASN A 71 11.68 2.25 5.61
N GLU A 72 12.22 1.05 5.86
CA GLU A 72 11.79 -0.16 5.14
C GLU A 72 10.25 -0.14 5.07
N TYR A 73 9.72 -0.32 3.86
CA TYR A 73 8.29 -0.37 3.62
C TYR A 73 7.73 -1.51 4.48
N ASP A 74 7.10 -1.18 5.60
CA ASP A 74 6.46 -2.14 6.49
C ASP A 74 5.21 -2.67 5.78
N TYR A 75 5.44 -3.71 4.99
CA TYR A 75 4.41 -4.37 4.20
C TYR A 75 3.30 -4.93 5.09
N GLU A 76 3.62 -5.34 6.33
CA GLU A 76 2.61 -5.81 7.28
C GLU A 76 1.71 -4.66 7.73
N THR A 77 2.29 -3.52 8.12
CA THR A 77 1.51 -2.32 8.49
C THR A 77 0.67 -1.81 7.32
N ASP A 78 1.22 -1.77 6.10
CA ASP A 78 0.47 -1.36 4.91
C ASP A 78 -0.71 -2.30 4.60
N ILE A 79 -0.54 -3.61 4.74
CA ILE A 79 -1.64 -4.58 4.62
C ILE A 79 -2.69 -4.33 5.71
N GLN A 80 -2.27 -4.14 6.96
CA GLN A 80 -3.19 -3.95 8.08
C GLN A 80 -4.06 -2.71 7.88
N VAL A 81 -3.45 -1.58 7.56
CA VAL A 81 -4.18 -0.32 7.28
C VAL A 81 -5.16 -0.50 6.13
N LYS A 82 -4.74 -1.12 5.03
CA LYS A 82 -5.62 -1.37 3.88
C LYS A 82 -6.78 -2.29 4.21
N THR A 83 -6.54 -3.30 5.05
CA THR A 83 -7.57 -4.24 5.50
C THR A 83 -8.59 -3.52 6.37
N GLU A 84 -8.15 -2.75 7.36
CA GLU A 84 -9.03 -1.97 8.23
C GLU A 84 -9.86 -0.94 7.43
N GLU A 85 -9.25 -0.24 6.47
CA GLU A 85 -9.96 0.69 5.60
C GLU A 85 -10.98 0.00 4.69
N ALA A 86 -10.67 -1.22 4.22
CA ALA A 86 -11.58 -2.02 3.41
C ALA A 86 -12.76 -2.53 4.24
N GLU A 87 -12.52 -3.05 5.44
CA GLU A 87 -13.55 -3.49 6.37
C GLU A 87 -14.48 -2.33 6.77
N ARG A 88 -13.91 -1.16 7.10
CA ARG A 88 -14.69 0.02 7.45
C ARG A 88 -15.60 0.48 6.30
N ARG A 89 -15.07 0.49 5.07
CA ARG A 89 -15.87 0.85 3.88
C ARG A 89 -16.93 -0.20 3.58
N GLY A 90 -16.58 -1.48 3.67
CA GLY A 90 -17.50 -2.59 3.46
C GLY A 90 -18.65 -2.59 4.46
N HIS A 91 -18.36 -2.38 5.75
CA HIS A 91 -19.39 -2.27 6.79
C HIS A 91 -20.31 -1.06 6.57
N ALA A 92 -19.75 0.11 6.22
CA ALA A 92 -20.55 1.30 5.94
C ALA A 92 -21.47 1.11 4.73
N ALA A 93 -20.95 0.57 3.63
CA ALA A 93 -21.73 0.29 2.42
C ALA A 93 -22.81 -0.78 2.70
N GLY A 94 -22.47 -1.85 3.43
CA GLY A 94 -23.42 -2.90 3.79
C GLY A 94 -24.54 -2.40 4.71
N LEU A 95 -24.25 -1.49 5.64
CA LEU A 95 -25.27 -0.88 6.50
C LEU A 95 -26.22 0.01 5.70
N GLU A 96 -25.68 0.81 4.77
CA GLU A 96 -26.47 1.68 3.90
C GLU A 96 -27.37 0.86 2.96
N GLU A 97 -26.80 -0.17 2.31
CA GLU A 97 -27.54 -1.08 1.44
C GLU A 97 -28.60 -1.86 2.21
N GLY A 98 -28.27 -2.40 3.39
CA GLY A 98 -29.23 -3.10 4.25
C GLY A 98 -30.37 -2.19 4.72
N THR A 99 -30.07 -0.95 5.11
CA THR A 99 -31.09 0.04 5.50
C THR A 99 -32.01 0.37 4.33
N ARG A 100 -31.44 0.53 3.13
CA ARG A 100 -32.21 0.79 1.92
C ARG A 100 -33.10 -0.38 1.54
N ASN A 101 -32.57 -1.61 1.57
CA ASN A 101 -33.32 -2.83 1.26
C ASN A 101 -34.49 -3.02 2.24
N ALA A 102 -34.29 -2.77 3.54
CA ALA A 102 -35.37 -2.83 4.52
C ALA A 102 -36.48 -1.81 4.25
N ARG A 103 -36.15 -0.59 3.81
CA ARG A 103 -37.14 0.43 3.40
C ARG A 103 -37.93 -0.01 2.16
N VAL A 104 -37.25 -0.61 1.18
CA VAL A 104 -37.87 -1.13 -0.04
C VAL A 104 -38.82 -2.29 0.28
N GLU A 105 -38.38 -3.27 1.07
CA GLU A 105 -39.20 -4.40 1.50
C GLU A 105 -40.43 -3.93 2.30
N THR A 106 -40.26 -2.95 3.19
CA THR A 106 -41.37 -2.33 3.92
C THR A 106 -42.35 -1.66 2.95
N ALA A 107 -41.86 -0.92 1.95
CA ALA A 107 -42.71 -0.29 0.94
C ALA A 107 -43.47 -1.30 0.09
N GLU A 108 -42.85 -2.43 -0.28
CA GLU A 108 -43.48 -3.54 -1.00
C GLU A 108 -44.68 -4.11 -0.22
N ILE A 109 -44.49 -4.37 1.08
CA ILE A 109 -45.55 -4.90 1.94
C ILE A 109 -46.70 -3.91 2.03
N LEU A 110 -46.42 -2.63 2.30
CA LEU A 110 -47.44 -1.60 2.41
C LEU A 110 -48.21 -1.37 1.09
N LEU A 111 -47.53 -1.47 -0.05
CA LEU A 111 -48.17 -1.42 -1.37
C LEU A 111 -49.14 -2.60 -1.57
N LYS A 112 -48.74 -3.82 -1.19
CA LYS A 112 -49.59 -5.02 -1.25
C LYS A 112 -50.81 -4.90 -0.33
N GLU A 113 -50.67 -4.22 0.81
CA GLU A 113 -51.76 -3.93 1.75
C GLU A 113 -52.68 -2.78 1.29
N GLY A 114 -52.37 -2.13 0.16
CA GLY A 114 -53.20 -1.05 -0.39
C GLY A 114 -53.02 0.31 0.31
N VAL A 115 -51.92 0.49 1.05
CA VAL A 115 -51.59 1.77 1.69
C VAL A 115 -51.25 2.82 0.64
N SER A 116 -51.68 4.07 0.86
CA SER A 116 -51.44 5.16 -0.09
C SER A 116 -49.95 5.50 -0.23
N VAL A 117 -49.51 5.82 -1.45
CA VAL A 117 -48.12 6.16 -1.79
C VAL A 117 -47.56 7.27 -0.88
N GLN A 118 -48.35 8.32 -0.60
CA GLN A 118 -47.94 9.40 0.31
C GLN A 118 -47.62 8.93 1.73
N THR A 119 -48.37 7.95 2.25
CA THR A 119 -48.12 7.37 3.59
C THR A 119 -46.85 6.54 3.56
N ILE A 120 -46.64 5.75 2.50
CA ILE A 120 -45.44 4.93 2.32
C ILE A 120 -44.18 5.79 2.24
N MET A 121 -44.21 6.90 1.49
CA MET A 121 -43.10 7.86 1.41
C MET A 121 -42.75 8.41 2.79
N LYS A 122 -43.75 8.81 3.59
CA LYS A 122 -43.53 9.34 4.95
C LYS A 122 -42.95 8.28 5.89
N SER A 123 -43.39 7.03 5.77
CA SER A 123 -42.97 5.94 6.68
C SER A 123 -41.60 5.35 6.32
N THR A 124 -41.23 5.31 5.05
CA THR A 124 -40.00 4.67 4.57
C THR A 124 -38.90 5.66 4.20
N GLY A 125 -39.25 6.92 3.97
CA GLY A 125 -38.33 7.94 3.47
C GLY A 125 -37.91 7.74 2.01
N LEU A 126 -38.56 6.82 1.28
CA LEU A 126 -38.34 6.61 -0.15
C LEU A 126 -39.02 7.70 -0.98
N SER A 127 -38.43 8.02 -2.12
CA SER A 127 -39.04 8.90 -3.11
C SER A 127 -40.22 8.24 -3.82
N GLU A 128 -41.10 9.05 -4.40
CA GLU A 128 -42.22 8.55 -5.21
C GLU A 128 -41.72 7.70 -6.40
N GLU A 129 -40.62 8.12 -7.04
CA GLU A 129 -39.99 7.37 -8.13
C GLU A 129 -39.50 5.99 -7.69
N GLU A 130 -38.90 5.89 -6.50
CA GLU A 130 -38.46 4.60 -5.95
C GLU A 130 -39.64 3.68 -5.67
N ILE A 131 -40.73 4.20 -5.11
CA ILE A 131 -41.95 3.42 -4.84
C ILE A 131 -42.64 2.99 -6.14
N LEU A 132 -42.64 3.84 -7.17
CA LEU A 132 -43.20 3.49 -8.48
C LEU A 132 -42.39 2.42 -9.21
N LYS A 133 -41.08 2.31 -8.96
CA LYS A 133 -40.23 1.23 -9.50
C LYS A 133 -40.46 -0.12 -8.82
N ILE A 134 -41.05 -0.12 -7.62
CA ILE A 134 -41.40 -1.34 -6.87
C ILE A 134 -42.71 -1.97 -7.41
N LYS A 135 -43.62 -1.13 -7.90
CA LYS A 135 -44.95 -1.50 -8.38
C LYS A 135 -44.92 -2.20 -9.74
#